data_AF-A0AAD4SWR3-F1
#
_entry.id   AF-A0AAD4SWR3-F1
#
_cell.length_a   1.000
_cell.length_b   1.000
_cell.length_c   1.000
_cell.angle_alpha   90.00
_cell.angle_beta   90.00
_cell.angle_gamma   90.00
#
_symmetry.space_group_name_H-M   'P 1'
#
loop_
_entity.id
_entity.type
_entity.pdbx_description
1 polymer ?
#
loop_
_entity_poly.entity_id
_entity_poly.type
_entity_poly.pdbx_seq_one_letter_code
_entity_poly.pdbx_strand_id
1 'polypeptide(L)'
;VIENLNLSGVDRVYVCTATSSNTVFFTHCALRLKRSGTVVPRMELVEVGPSMDLVVRRHRLPNEGLTKQAMRKSIDPHKKKPKNVKSDFEGVRGRVYIPDQE
;
A
#
# COMPACT_ATOMS: atom_id res chain seq x y z
N VAL A 1 -2.77 -0.29 -13.27
CA VAL A 1 -3.00 0.30 -11.93
C VAL A 1 -4.50 0.42 -11.77
N ILE A 2 -5.06 0.02 -10.62
CA ILE A 2 -6.49 0.20 -10.35
C ILE A 2 -6.64 1.58 -9.69
N GLU A 3 -7.27 2.53 -10.37
CA GLU A 3 -7.38 3.92 -9.91
C GLU A 3 -8.63 4.16 -9.06
N ASN A 4 -9.71 3.42 -9.34
CA ASN A 4 -10.98 3.56 -8.64
C ASN A 4 -11.38 2.20 -8.06
N LEU A 5 -11.87 2.22 -6.82
CA LEU A 5 -12.36 1.05 -6.10
C LEU A 5 -13.76 1.33 -5.57
N ASN A 6 -14.69 0.40 -5.80
CA ASN A 6 -16.03 0.50 -5.24
C ASN A 6 -16.02 0.12 -3.75
N LEU A 7 -16.53 1.01 -2.91
CA LEU A 7 -16.61 0.81 -1.45
C LEU A 7 -17.50 -0.38 -1.06
N SER A 8 -18.50 -0.75 -1.87
CA SER A 8 -19.34 -1.91 -1.57
C SER A 8 -18.58 -3.24 -1.66
N GLY A 9 -17.40 -3.26 -2.29
CA GLY A 9 -16.53 -4.44 -2.35
C GLY A 9 -15.60 -4.58 -1.14
N VAL A 10 -15.54 -3.57 -0.26
CA VAL A 10 -14.65 -3.54 0.90
C VAL A 10 -15.40 -4.08 2.13
N ASP A 11 -15.63 -5.39 2.13
CA ASP A 11 -16.41 -6.09 3.17
C ASP A 11 -15.57 -7.05 4.02
N ARG A 12 -14.39 -7.48 3.54
CA ARG A 12 -13.58 -8.52 4.19
C ARG A 12 -12.16 -8.04 4.45
N VAL A 13 -11.62 -8.47 5.59
CA VAL A 13 -10.26 -8.14 6.05
C VAL A 13 -9.57 -9.41 6.52
N TYR A 14 -8.32 -9.58 6.09
CA TYR A 14 -7.42 -10.58 6.67
C TYR A 14 -6.51 -9.90 7.68
N VAL A 15 -6.50 -10.41 8.91
CA VAL A 15 -5.64 -9.96 10.00
C VAL A 15 -4.48 -10.94 10.11
N CYS A 16 -3.28 -10.46 9.81
CA CYS A 16 -2.04 -11.21 9.97
C CYS A 16 -1.26 -10.62 11.14
N THR A 17 -1.16 -11.34 12.26
CA THR A 17 -0.49 -10.85 13.47
C THR A 17 0.68 -11.76 13.82
N ALA A 18 1.89 -11.20 13.87
CA ALA A 18 3.05 -11.88 14.42
C ALA A 18 3.03 -11.77 15.95
N THR A 19 2.81 -12.88 16.65
CA THR A 19 2.71 -12.89 18.13
C THR A 19 4.04 -13.23 18.79
N SER A 20 4.81 -14.14 18.19
CA SER A 20 6.16 -14.46 18.64
C SER A 20 7.14 -14.39 17.46
N SER A 21 8.41 -14.67 17.71
CA SER A 21 9.43 -14.73 16.67
C SER A 21 9.13 -15.74 15.56
N ASN A 22 8.28 -16.75 15.83
CA ASN A 22 8.05 -17.86 14.92
C ASN A 22 6.57 -18.20 14.72
N THR A 23 5.64 -17.46 15.33
CA THR A 23 4.19 -17.73 15.24
C THR A 23 3.45 -16.54 14.66
N VAL A 24 2.56 -16.82 13.71
CA VAL A 24 1.70 -15.85 13.03
C VAL A 24 0.27 -16.33 13.12
N PHE A 25 -0.61 -15.51 13.67
CA PHE A 25 -2.05 -15.72 13.59
C PHE A 25 -2.59 -15.09 12.32
N PHE A 26 -3.44 -15.85 11.62
CA PHE A 26 -4.11 -15.42 10.42
C PHE A 26 -5.61 -15.58 10.61
N THR A 27 -6.34 -14.48 10.62
CA THR A 27 -7.79 -14.49 10.89
C THR A 27 -8.53 -13.75 9.79
N HIS A 28 -9.60 -14.36 9.28
CA HIS A 28 -10.51 -13.73 8.34
C HIS A 28 -11.73 -13.13 9.03
N CYS A 29 -11.91 -11.83 8.86
CA CYS A 29 -12.99 -11.05 9.47
C CYS A 29 -13.84 -10.36 8.39
N ALA A 30 -15.16 -10.34 8.59
CA ALA A 30 -16.07 -9.45 7.87
C ALA A 30 -16.20 -8.10 8.60
N LEU A 31 -16.36 -7.04 7.82
CA LEU A 31 -16.58 -5.67 8.27
C LEU A 31 -18.07 -5.41 8.46
N ARG A 32 -18.44 -4.97 9.65
CA ARG A 32 -19.79 -4.51 9.96
C ARG A 32 -19.76 -3.04 10.30
N LEU A 33 -20.28 -2.21 9.39
CA LEU A 33 -20.35 -0.77 9.55
C LEU A 33 -21.60 -0.39 10.34
N LYS A 34 -21.43 0.23 11.50
CA LYS A 34 -22.51 0.77 12.34
C LYS A 34 -22.57 2.29 12.25
N ARG A 35 -23.76 2.85 12.50
CA ARG A 35 -23.98 4.29 12.56
C ARG A 35 -23.20 4.90 13.75
N SER A 36 -22.41 5.94 13.48
CA SER A 36 -21.52 6.63 14.44
C SER A 36 -21.93 8.08 14.73
N GLY A 37 -22.84 8.67 13.95
CA GLY A 37 -23.23 10.08 14.06
C GLY A 37 -22.30 11.06 13.33
N THR A 38 -21.19 10.59 12.77
CA THR A 38 -20.27 11.37 11.93
C THR A 38 -20.25 10.81 10.49
N VAL A 39 -19.46 11.43 9.61
CA VAL A 39 -19.27 10.97 8.22
C VAL A 39 -18.58 9.59 8.16
N VAL A 40 -17.79 9.25 9.18
CA VAL A 40 -17.06 7.98 9.25
C VAL A 40 -17.84 6.97 10.09
N PRO A 41 -18.28 5.82 9.54
CA PRO A 41 -19.02 4.81 10.29
C PRO A 41 -18.16 4.15 11.36
N ARG A 42 -18.79 3.61 12.40
CA ARG A 42 -18.10 2.78 13.39
C ARG A 42 -17.86 1.40 12.80
N MET A 43 -16.60 1.00 12.69
CA MET A 43 -16.21 -0.32 12.18
C MET A 43 -16.21 -1.35 13.31
N GLU A 44 -16.90 -2.46 13.10
CA GLU A 44 -16.80 -3.66 13.92
C GLU A 44 -16.36 -4.83 13.03
N LEU A 45 -15.57 -5.74 13.61
CA LEU A 45 -15.11 -6.94 12.92
C LEU A 45 -15.85 -8.15 13.48
N VAL A 46 -16.34 -9.00 12.58
CA VAL A 46 -16.95 -10.29 12.92
C VAL A 46 -16.07 -11.37 12.31
N GLU A 47 -15.58 -12.30 13.13
CA GLU A 47 -14.79 -13.42 12.63
C GLU A 47 -15.69 -14.33 11.79
N VAL A 48 -15.29 -14.54 10.53
CA VAL A 48 -15.99 -15.42 9.58
C VAL A 48 -15.21 -16.73 9.40
N GLY A 49 -13.88 -16.68 9.60
CA GLY A 49 -12.98 -17.80 9.38
C GLY A 49 -12.53 -17.92 7.91
N PRO A 50 -11.39 -18.57 7.61
CA PRO A 50 -10.60 -19.41 8.51
C PRO A 50 -9.77 -18.59 9.52
N SER A 51 -9.53 -19.23 10.66
CA SER A 51 -8.61 -18.78 11.70
C SER A 51 -7.49 -19.81 11.76
N MET A 52 -6.25 -19.37 11.56
CA MET A 52 -5.11 -20.26 11.39
C MET A 52 -3.93 -19.78 12.24
N ASP A 53 -3.33 -20.75 12.94
CA ASP A 53 -2.12 -20.56 13.72
C ASP A 53 -0.95 -21.10 12.90
N LEU A 54 -0.20 -20.19 12.29
CA LEU A 54 0.92 -20.52 11.44
C LEU A 54 2.21 -20.50 12.24
N VAL A 55 2.99 -21.57 12.14
CA VAL A 55 4.33 -21.65 12.73
C VAL A 55 5.34 -21.65 11.61
N VAL A 56 6.24 -20.67 11.61
CA VAL A 56 7.33 -20.60 10.63
C VAL A 56 8.31 -21.75 10.90
N ARG A 57 8.76 -22.42 9.84
CA ARG A 57 9.69 -23.55 9.95
C ARG A 57 10.88 -23.29 9.03
N ARG A 58 11.23 -24.27 8.19
CA ARG A 58 12.31 -24.13 7.21
C ARG A 58 11.89 -23.14 6.13
N HIS A 59 12.77 -22.20 5.82
CA HIS A 59 12.59 -21.25 4.72
C HIS A 59 13.86 -21.24 3.85
N ARG A 60 13.70 -20.91 2.57
CA ARG A 60 14.82 -20.75 1.62
C ARG A 60 14.74 -19.36 1.04
N LEU A 61 15.71 -18.51 1.37
CA LEU A 61 15.77 -17.16 0.83
C LEU A 61 16.19 -17.21 -0.65
N PRO A 62 15.64 -16.33 -1.50
CA PRO A 62 16.06 -16.22 -2.88
C PRO A 62 17.46 -15.61 -2.98
N ASN A 63 18.20 -16.00 -4.03
CA ASN A 63 19.49 -15.39 -4.35
C ASN A 63 19.33 -13.91 -4.71
N GLU A 64 20.31 -13.07 -4.36
CA GLU A 64 20.22 -11.61 -4.61
C GLU A 64 19.97 -11.25 -6.08
N GLY A 65 20.59 -11.97 -7.02
CA GLY A 65 20.38 -11.74 -8.46
C GLY A 65 18.93 -11.99 -8.89
N LEU A 66 18.31 -13.05 -8.36
CA LEU A 66 16.91 -13.38 -8.63
C LEU A 66 15.98 -12.31 -8.06
N THR A 67 16.23 -11.88 -6.82
CA THR A 67 15.46 -10.82 -6.16
C THR A 67 15.52 -9.52 -6.96
N LYS A 68 16.71 -9.13 -7.43
CA LYS A 68 16.91 -7.92 -8.27
C LYS A 68 16.15 -8.01 -9.58
N GLN A 69 16.14 -9.19 -10.22
CA GLN A 69 15.43 -9.39 -11.48
C GLN A 69 13.90 -9.35 -11.28
N ALA A 70 13.38 -10.00 -10.24
CA ALA A 70 11.95 -10.06 -9.94
C ALA A 70 11.37 -8.71 -9.47
N MET A 71 12.15 -7.93 -8.71
CA MET A 71 11.76 -6.60 -8.25
C MET A 71 12.07 -5.48 -9.24
N ARG A 72 12.48 -5.81 -10.47
CA ARG A 72 12.69 -4.82 -11.52
C ARG A 72 11.36 -4.16 -11.88
N LYS A 73 11.17 -2.93 -11.40
CA LYS A 73 10.03 -2.10 -11.82
C LYS A 73 10.17 -1.79 -13.32
N SER A 74 9.05 -1.77 -14.03
CA SER A 74 9.01 -1.17 -15.37
C SER A 74 9.56 0.26 -15.28
N ILE A 75 10.31 0.70 -16.29
CA ILE A 75 10.68 2.10 -16.41
C ILE A 75 9.38 2.91 -16.35
N ASP A 76 9.21 3.69 -15.29
CA ASP A 76 7.96 4.40 -15.03
C ASP A 76 7.53 5.18 -16.28
N PRO A 77 6.25 5.10 -16.70
CA PRO A 77 5.72 6.03 -17.70
C PRO A 77 5.75 7.48 -17.20
N HIS A 78 5.79 7.68 -15.88
CA HIS A 78 6.11 8.96 -15.26
C HIS A 78 7.62 9.19 -15.30
N LYS A 79 8.10 9.67 -16.46
CA LYS A 79 9.42 10.31 -16.59
C LYS A 79 9.67 11.18 -15.34
N LYS A 80 10.83 11.00 -14.71
CA LYS A 80 11.31 11.89 -13.65
C LYS A 80 11.04 13.33 -14.09
N LYS A 81 10.34 14.12 -13.27
CA LYS A 81 10.04 15.51 -13.60
C LYS A 81 11.37 16.20 -13.95
N PRO A 82 11.48 16.81 -15.13
CA PRO A 82 12.71 17.51 -15.48
C PRO A 82 12.99 18.59 -14.43
N LYS A 83 14.24 18.64 -13.95
CA LYS A 83 14.66 19.62 -12.93
C LYS A 83 14.31 21.02 -13.42
N ASN A 84 13.82 21.87 -12.52
CA ASN A 84 13.42 23.26 -12.80
C ASN A 84 12.21 23.43 -13.72
N VAL A 85 11.44 22.36 -14.01
CA VAL A 85 10.21 22.45 -14.81
C VAL A 85 9.01 22.09 -13.94
N LYS A 86 8.02 22.98 -13.90
CA LYS A 86 6.72 22.75 -13.26
C LYS A 86 5.65 22.67 -14.34
N SER A 87 4.81 21.64 -14.25
CA SER A 87 3.58 21.52 -15.04
C SER A 87 2.42 21.93 -14.13
N ASP A 88 1.86 23.11 -14.38
CA ASP A 88 0.64 23.60 -13.73
C ASP A 88 -0.55 23.46 -14.70
N PHE A 89 -1.78 23.70 -14.22
CA PHE A 89 -2.99 23.63 -15.05
C PHE A 89 -2.96 24.55 -16.28
N GLU A 90 -2.20 25.63 -16.21
CA GLU A 90 -2.02 26.62 -17.29
C GLU A 90 -0.89 26.26 -18.27
N GLY A 91 -0.14 25.18 -18.04
CA GLY A 91 0.94 24.73 -18.92
C GLY A 91 2.28 24.48 -18.21
N VAL A 92 3.37 24.46 -19.00
CA VAL A 92 4.71 24.13 -18.54
C VAL A 92 5.53 25.40 -18.28
N ARG A 93 6.01 25.60 -17.05
CA ARG A 93 6.86 26.74 -16.66
C ARG A 93 8.23 26.28 -16.20
N GLY A 94 9.28 26.94 -16.70
CA GLY A 94 10.66 26.79 -16.23
C GLY A 94 10.98 27.77 -15.10
N ARG A 95 11.71 27.32 -14.06
CA ARG A 95 12.25 28.18 -13.01
C ARG A 95 13.73 28.45 -13.27
N VAL A 96 14.10 29.72 -13.38
CA VAL A 96 15.49 30.16 -13.37
C VAL A 96 15.87 30.55 -11.94
N TYR A 97 17.03 30.09 -11.47
CA TYR A 97 17.60 30.53 -10.21
C TYR A 97 18.54 31.69 -10.49
N ILE A 98 18.25 32.86 -9.93
CA ILE A 98 19.12 34.03 -9.97
C ILE A 98 19.76 34.12 -8.57
N PRO A 99 21.10 34.00 -8.45
CA PRO A 99 21.78 34.21 -7.17
C PRO A 99 21.74 35.68 -6.76
N ASP A 100 21.93 35.96 -5.47
CA ASP A 100 22.04 37.34 -4.96
C ASP A 100 23.21 38.06 -5.64
N GLN A 101 22.97 39.32 -6.03
CA GLN A 101 23.97 40.18 -6.65
C GLN A 101 24.61 41.05 -5.57
N GLU A 102 25.94 41.03 -5.48
CA GLU A 102 26.72 41.97 -4.66
C GLU A 102 26.58 43.42 -5.14
#